data_AF-A0A538S675-F1
#
_entry.id   AF-A0A538S675-F1
#
_cell.length_a   1.000
_cell.length_b   1.000
_cell.length_c   1.000
_cell.angle_alpha   90.00
_cell.angle_beta   90.00
_cell.angle_gamma   90.00
#
_symmetry.space_group_name_H-M   'P 1'
#
loop_
_entity.id
_entity.type
_entity.pdbx_description
1 polymer ?
#
loop_
_entity_poly.entity_id
_entity_poly.type
_entity_poly.pdbx_seq_one_letter_code
_entity_poly.pdbx_strand_id
1 'polypeptide(L)'
;MWKRDEAVRPASQPPAAPQPPAPVAAAVSGPRPETSHQMEKDIVNIGKSVVIKGELNGSEDLTIEGHVEGTIQLKDNVLTIGANGRIKAQVFAKSVIVLGEVTGNVTAS
;
A
#
# COMPACT_ATOMS: atom_id res chain seq x y z
N MET A 1 -4.14 70.01 -35.56
CA MET A 1 -4.39 68.88 -36.47
C MET A 1 -4.84 67.70 -35.63
N TRP A 2 -6.12 67.35 -35.74
CA TRP A 2 -6.74 66.17 -35.12
C TRP A 2 -6.54 64.96 -36.04
N LYS A 3 -6.42 63.76 -35.44
CA LYS A 3 -6.86 62.51 -36.04
C LYS A 3 -7.80 61.77 -35.06
N ARG A 4 -9.10 61.92 -35.36
CA ARG A 4 -10.21 60.97 -35.15
C ARG A 4 -9.82 59.56 -35.62
N ASP A 5 -10.41 58.44 -35.20
CA ASP A 5 -11.56 58.05 -34.37
C ASP A 5 -11.43 56.53 -34.11
N GLU A 6 -12.43 55.93 -33.43
CA GLU A 6 -12.86 54.52 -33.50
C GLU A 6 -12.33 53.58 -32.39
N ALA A 7 -13.14 52.86 -31.60
CA ALA A 7 -14.59 52.82 -31.41
C ALA A 7 -14.92 52.16 -30.06
N VAL A 8 -16.11 52.47 -29.59
CA VAL A 8 -16.74 52.10 -28.31
C VAL A 8 -17.52 50.79 -28.42
N ARG A 9 -17.24 49.82 -27.51
CA ARG A 9 -18.15 48.79 -26.92
C ARG A 9 -18.76 47.73 -27.88
N PRO A 10 -19.34 46.60 -27.41
CA PRO A 10 -19.87 46.36 -26.07
C PRO A 10 -19.57 45.00 -25.39
N ALA A 11 -19.67 45.04 -24.06
CA ALA A 11 -19.97 43.87 -23.25
C ALA A 11 -21.29 43.24 -23.72
N SER A 12 -21.26 41.94 -24.01
CA SER A 12 -22.45 41.13 -24.26
C SER A 12 -22.72 40.24 -23.05
N GLN A 13 -23.60 40.71 -22.16
CA GLN A 13 -24.35 39.89 -21.21
C GLN A 13 -25.77 39.69 -21.78
N PRO A 14 -26.22 38.44 -21.97
CA PRO A 14 -27.64 38.12 -22.11
C PRO A 14 -28.25 37.50 -20.83
N PRO A 15 -29.59 37.45 -20.73
CA PRO A 15 -30.35 37.67 -19.48
C PRO A 15 -30.93 36.40 -18.82
N ALA A 16 -31.43 36.56 -17.60
CA ALA A 16 -32.04 35.51 -16.78
C ALA A 16 -33.51 35.17 -17.13
N ALA A 17 -33.86 33.87 -17.18
CA ALA A 17 -35.10 33.17 -16.71
C ALA A 17 -35.35 31.82 -17.47
N PRO A 18 -36.14 30.85 -16.96
CA PRO A 18 -36.42 30.37 -15.61
C PRO A 18 -36.02 28.88 -15.38
N GLN A 19 -35.86 28.48 -14.12
CA GLN A 19 -35.41 27.15 -13.67
C GLN A 19 -36.51 26.07 -13.73
N PRO A 20 -36.22 24.81 -14.12
CA PRO A 20 -36.92 23.61 -13.66
C PRO A 20 -36.28 23.08 -12.35
N PRO A 21 -37.05 22.63 -11.36
CA PRO A 21 -36.51 22.08 -10.13
C PRO A 21 -36.03 20.64 -10.35
N ALA A 22 -34.76 20.35 -10.07
CA ALA A 22 -34.29 18.99 -9.83
C ALA A 22 -33.87 18.86 -8.35
N PRO A 23 -34.13 17.71 -7.72
CA PRO A 23 -34.40 17.62 -6.30
C PRO A 23 -33.16 17.85 -5.46
N VAL A 24 -33.38 18.33 -4.24
CA VAL A 24 -32.43 18.35 -3.13
C VAL A 24 -31.76 16.98 -2.95
N ALA A 25 -30.61 16.75 -3.57
CA ALA A 25 -29.71 15.67 -3.20
C ALA A 25 -28.98 16.14 -1.95
N ALA A 26 -29.51 15.73 -0.81
CA ALA A 26 -28.95 15.89 0.52
C ALA A 26 -27.42 15.82 0.50
N ALA A 27 -26.79 16.79 1.16
CA ALA A 27 -25.42 16.68 1.63
C ALA A 27 -25.36 15.47 2.59
N VAL A 28 -25.06 14.29 2.03
CA VAL A 28 -24.70 13.13 2.82
C VAL A 28 -23.30 13.41 3.35
N SER A 29 -23.25 13.79 4.62
CA SER A 29 -22.08 13.67 5.47
C SER A 29 -21.61 12.21 5.42
N GLY A 30 -20.78 11.88 4.44
CA GLY A 30 -20.17 10.57 4.35
C GLY A 30 -19.25 10.38 5.57
N PRO A 31 -19.27 9.22 6.24
CA PRO A 31 -18.29 8.93 7.28
C PRO A 31 -16.91 8.99 6.63
N ARG A 32 -16.11 9.98 7.07
CA ARG A 32 -14.68 10.04 6.78
C ARG A 32 -14.11 8.68 7.20
N PRO A 33 -13.38 7.96 6.33
CA PRO A 33 -12.79 6.69 6.72
C PRO A 33 -11.91 6.96 7.94
N GLU A 34 -12.38 6.47 9.08
CA GLU A 34 -11.64 6.42 10.31
C GLU A 34 -10.37 5.66 9.94
N THR A 35 -9.21 6.30 10.12
CA THR A 35 -7.93 5.61 10.11
C THR A 35 -8.09 4.48 11.10
N SER A 36 -8.38 3.30 10.59
CA SER A 36 -8.46 2.10 11.38
C SER A 36 -7.13 2.07 12.09
N HIS A 37 -7.17 2.15 13.41
CA HIS A 37 -6.08 1.73 14.26
C HIS A 37 -5.95 0.24 13.99
N GLN A 38 -5.35 -0.09 12.85
CA GLN A 38 -4.82 -1.40 12.57
C GLN A 38 -3.88 -1.63 13.73
N MET A 39 -4.23 -2.58 14.59
CA MET A 39 -3.34 -3.05 15.65
C MET A 39 -1.94 -3.07 15.05
N GLU A 40 -1.02 -2.33 15.67
CA GLU A 40 0.37 -2.27 15.24
C GLU A 40 0.91 -3.70 15.35
N LYS A 41 0.74 -4.45 14.26
CA LYS A 41 1.25 -5.80 14.16
C LYS A 41 2.74 -5.59 14.02
N ASP A 42 3.48 -6.02 15.03
CA ASP A 42 4.94 -5.98 15.02
C ASP A 42 5.37 -6.80 13.79
N ILE A 43 5.74 -6.10 12.73
CA ILE A 43 6.19 -6.66 11.47
C ILE A 43 7.65 -6.29 11.38
N VAL A 44 8.51 -7.30 11.44
CA VAL A 44 9.94 -7.10 11.19
C VAL A 44 10.23 -7.29 9.72
N ASN A 45 10.99 -6.35 9.16
CA ASN A 45 11.43 -6.38 7.77
C ASN A 45 12.95 -6.58 7.70
N ILE A 46 13.37 -7.60 6.97
CA ILE A 46 14.78 -7.85 6.64
C ILE A 46 15.05 -7.31 5.24
N GLY A 47 15.93 -6.31 5.17
CA GLY A 47 16.25 -5.60 3.94
C GLY A 47 17.00 -6.43 2.89
N LYS A 48 16.94 -5.95 1.64
CA LYS A 48 17.52 -6.59 0.44
C LYS A 48 19.01 -6.91 0.52
N SER A 49 19.78 -6.06 1.19
CA SER A 49 21.24 -6.23 1.31
C SER A 49 21.67 -7.17 2.44
N VAL A 50 20.71 -7.68 3.24
CA VAL A 50 21.00 -8.53 4.39
C VAL A 50 21.20 -9.97 3.93
N VAL A 51 22.28 -10.58 4.41
CA VAL A 51 22.59 -12.00 4.22
C VAL A 51 22.67 -12.66 5.58
N ILE A 52 21.84 -13.67 5.81
CA ILE A 52 21.81 -14.43 7.05
C ILE A 52 22.26 -15.86 6.76
N LYS A 53 23.16 -16.38 7.60
CA LYS A 53 23.61 -17.77 7.56
C LYS A 53 23.48 -18.37 8.96
N GLY A 54 22.66 -19.40 9.11
CA GLY A 54 22.42 -20.07 10.38
C GLY A 54 20.93 -20.23 10.68
N GLU A 55 20.54 -19.94 11.91
CA GLU A 55 19.19 -20.18 12.41
C GLU A 55 18.48 -18.86 12.71
N LEU A 56 17.23 -18.74 12.25
CA LEU A 56 16.36 -17.61 12.52
C LEU A 56 15.16 -18.10 13.34
N ASN A 57 14.99 -17.56 14.53
CA ASN A 57 13.84 -17.82 15.40
C ASN A 57 13.13 -16.50 15.69
N GLY A 58 11.81 -16.48 15.57
CA GLY A 58 11.01 -15.28 15.83
C GLY A 58 9.63 -15.62 16.38
N SER A 59 9.08 -14.68 17.15
CA SER A 59 7.74 -14.77 17.75
C SER A 59 6.78 -13.74 17.16
N GLU A 60 7.08 -13.26 15.96
CA GLU A 60 6.41 -12.19 15.26
C GLU A 60 6.38 -12.45 13.75
N ASP A 61 5.58 -11.66 13.04
CA ASP A 61 5.50 -11.74 11.58
C ASP A 61 6.75 -11.17 10.94
N LEU A 62 7.30 -11.88 9.97
CA LEU A 62 8.58 -11.54 9.36
C LEU A 62 8.45 -11.39 7.86
N THR A 63 9.02 -10.32 7.31
CA THR A 63 9.18 -10.14 5.87
C THR A 63 10.67 -10.15 5.50
N ILE A 64 11.07 -10.98 4.55
CA ILE A 64 12.46 -11.12 4.12
C ILE A 64 12.63 -10.77 2.65
N GLU A 65 13.35 -9.69 2.37
CA GLU A 65 13.73 -9.27 1.01
C GLU A 65 15.18 -9.62 0.67
N GLY A 66 15.95 -10.20 1.60
CA GLY A 66 17.38 -10.53 1.46
C GLY A 66 17.67 -12.02 1.19
N HIS A 67 18.90 -12.45 1.49
CA HIS A 67 19.33 -13.85 1.38
C HIS A 67 19.36 -14.55 2.74
N VAL A 68 18.86 -15.77 2.79
CA VAL A 68 18.92 -16.61 4.00
C VAL A 68 19.38 -18.01 3.65
N GLU A 69 20.38 -18.51 4.35
CA GLU A 69 20.82 -19.90 4.29
C GLU A 69 20.73 -20.55 5.68
N GLY A 70 19.98 -21.65 5.82
CA GLY A 70 19.92 -22.43 7.07
C GLY A 70 18.51 -22.84 7.49
N THR A 71 18.03 -22.38 8.65
CA THR A 71 16.71 -22.78 9.21
C THR A 71 15.94 -21.56 9.69
N ILE A 72 14.64 -21.50 9.40
CA ILE A 72 13.71 -20.46 9.83
C ILE A 72 12.60 -21.10 10.64
N GLN A 73 12.37 -20.63 11.87
CA GLN A 73 11.34 -21.12 12.80
C GLN A 73 10.47 -19.97 13.32
N LEU A 74 9.21 -20.00 12.91
CA LEU A 74 8.18 -19.00 13.17
C LEU A 74 6.86 -19.72 13.54
N LYS A 75 6.90 -20.53 14.60
CA LYS A 75 5.88 -21.56 14.93
C LYS A 75 4.42 -21.09 14.90
N ASP A 76 4.16 -19.82 15.19
CA ASP A 76 2.79 -19.25 15.24
C ASP A 76 2.62 -18.02 14.34
N ASN A 77 3.62 -17.70 13.52
CA ASN A 77 3.70 -16.42 12.80
C ASN A 77 3.79 -16.61 11.28
N VAL A 78 3.55 -15.50 10.58
CA VAL A 78 3.57 -15.45 9.13
C VAL A 78 4.97 -15.09 8.65
N LEU A 79 5.52 -15.91 7.75
CA LEU A 79 6.72 -15.56 6.98
C LEU A 79 6.31 -15.05 5.61
N THR A 80 6.70 -13.83 5.28
CA THR A 80 6.60 -13.26 3.93
C THR A 80 7.97 -13.23 3.29
N ILE A 81 8.12 -13.86 2.14
CA ILE A 81 9.34 -13.85 1.34
C ILE A 81 9.10 -12.86 0.22
N GLY A 82 9.77 -11.73 0.34
CA GLY A 82 9.71 -10.60 -0.57
C GLY A 82 10.14 -10.93 -1.99
N ALA A 83 9.86 -10.02 -2.93
CA ALA A 83 10.17 -10.23 -4.35
C ALA A 83 11.68 -10.40 -4.63
N ASN A 84 12.53 -9.81 -3.78
CA ASN A 84 13.99 -9.94 -3.85
C ASN A 84 14.53 -11.03 -2.91
N GLY A 85 13.65 -11.67 -2.13
CA GLY A 85 14.02 -12.67 -1.14
C GLY A 85 14.51 -13.96 -1.81
N ARG A 86 15.67 -14.44 -1.39
CA ARG A 86 16.21 -15.73 -1.82
C ARG A 86 16.52 -16.59 -0.61
N ILE A 87 15.68 -17.60 -0.40
CA ILE A 87 15.73 -18.43 0.80
C ILE A 87 16.23 -19.82 0.42
N LYS A 88 17.34 -20.23 1.02
CA LYS A 88 17.86 -21.59 0.96
C LYS A 88 17.84 -22.22 2.35
N ALA A 89 16.66 -22.63 2.80
CA ALA A 89 16.46 -22.98 4.20
C ALA A 89 15.37 -24.03 4.43
N GLN A 90 15.40 -24.64 5.62
CA GLN A 90 14.26 -25.36 6.20
C GLN A 90 13.35 -24.36 6.90
N VAL A 91 12.10 -24.25 6.45
CA VAL A 91 11.14 -23.25 6.92
C VAL A 91 10.03 -23.93 7.71
N PHE A 92 9.79 -23.45 8.93
CA PHE A 92 8.67 -23.84 9.78
C PHE A 92 7.91 -22.58 10.18
N ALA A 93 6.66 -22.44 9.74
CA ALA A 93 5.84 -21.28 10.06
C ALA A 93 4.35 -21.63 10.12
N LYS A 94 3.51 -20.76 10.68
CA LYS A 94 2.06 -20.90 10.59
C LYS A 94 1.56 -20.68 9.15
N SER A 95 2.13 -19.69 8.48
CA SER A 95 1.81 -19.38 7.09
C SER A 95 3.04 -18.83 6.38
N VAL A 96 3.18 -19.15 5.09
CA VAL A 96 4.29 -18.68 4.27
C VAL A 96 3.74 -18.07 2.98
N ILE A 97 4.09 -16.81 2.73
CA ILE A 97 3.73 -16.06 1.53
C ILE A 97 5.01 -15.90 0.72
N VAL A 98 5.02 -16.33 -0.54
CA VAL A 98 6.22 -16.34 -1.38
C VAL A 98 6.03 -15.47 -2.61
N LEU A 99 6.81 -14.39 -2.69
CA LEU A 99 6.93 -13.52 -3.86
C LEU A 99 8.28 -13.71 -4.59
N GLY A 100 9.32 -14.15 -3.85
CA GLY A 100 10.67 -14.39 -4.37
C GLY A 100 10.97 -15.87 -4.63
N GLU A 101 12.20 -16.30 -4.30
CA GLU A 101 12.69 -17.66 -4.54
C GLU A 101 12.89 -18.43 -3.22
N VAL A 102 12.47 -19.69 -3.19
CA VAL A 102 12.66 -20.60 -2.05
C VAL A 102 13.23 -21.93 -2.54
N THR A 103 14.30 -22.39 -1.92
CA THR A 103 14.95 -23.69 -2.15
C THR A 103 15.16 -24.40 -0.82
N GLY A 104 14.35 -25.41 -0.53
CA GLY A 104 14.41 -26.16 0.72
C GLY A 104 13.05 -26.76 1.05
N ASN A 105 12.88 -27.24 2.28
CA ASN A 105 11.60 -27.76 2.73
C ASN A 105 10.81 -26.68 3.46
N VAL A 106 9.53 -26.58 3.14
CA VAL A 106 8.60 -25.65 3.79
C VAL A 106 7.52 -26.47 4.49
N THR A 107 7.41 -26.28 5.81
CA THR A 107 6.35 -26.84 6.64
C THR A 107 5.49 -25.69 7.15
N ALA A 108 4.22 -25.70 6.72
CA ALA A 108 3.20 -24.78 7.20
C ALA A 108 2.08 -25.57 7.88
N SER A 109 1.83 -25.30 9.16
CA SER A 109 0.89 -26.05 10.00
C SER A 109 0.22 -25.17 11.05
#